data_AF-A0A1U8HKJ6-F1
#
_entry.id   AF-A0A1U8HKJ6-F1
#
_cell.length_a   1.000
_cell.length_b   1.000
_cell.length_c   1.000
_cell.angle_alpha   90.00
_cell.angle_beta   90.00
_cell.angle_gamma   90.00
#
_symmetry.space_group_name_H-M   'P 1'
#
loop_
_entity.id
_entity.type
_entity.pdbx_description
1 polymer ?
#
loop_
_entity_poly.entity_id
_entity_poly.type
_entity_poly.pdbx_seq_one_letter_code
_entity_poly.pdbx_strand_id
1 'polypeptide(L)'
;MSDMAASASITRLAPENRLPAAIEDGFMAMKWLQSQALANNPDPWLTDVADFSKVFISGDSAGGNIAHNLAVQLGAGSLDLAPVLVRGYVLLAPFFGGTVLTRSEAEGPKDAFLNLELIDRFWRLSVPMGETTDHPLINPFGPVSRRLEQVNLDPILVVVGGSDLLKDRGKEYAERLKNWGKKIEYVEFEGQQHGFFTIDPNSEPAKALMVIIKRFIVENSS
;
A
#
# COMPACT_ATOMS: atom_id res chain seq x y z
N MET A 1 19.37 3.67 -18.14
CA MET A 1 19.48 3.29 -16.72
C MET A 1 18.27 2.43 -16.43
N SER A 2 18.51 1.19 -16.03
CA SER A 2 17.46 0.24 -15.67
C SER A 2 16.99 0.59 -14.26
N ASP A 3 15.82 1.22 -14.14
CA ASP A 3 15.14 1.35 -12.86
C ASP A 3 14.73 -0.07 -12.43
N MET A 4 15.41 -0.65 -11.44
CA MET A 4 15.11 -1.99 -10.95
C MET A 4 14.38 -1.89 -9.61
N ALA A 5 13.24 -2.57 -9.50
CA ALA A 5 12.52 -2.76 -8.26
C ALA A 5 13.16 -3.92 -7.47
N ALA A 6 13.75 -3.64 -6.32
CA ALA A 6 14.09 -4.67 -5.35
C ALA A 6 12.84 -4.99 -4.51
N SER A 7 12.37 -6.23 -4.54
CA SER A 7 11.25 -6.70 -3.72
C SER A 7 11.80 -7.66 -2.66
N ALA A 8 11.72 -7.26 -1.39
CA ALA A 8 11.97 -8.13 -0.26
C ALA A 8 10.83 -7.97 0.74
N SER A 9 9.98 -8.99 0.90
CA SER A 9 9.14 -9.07 2.08
C SER A 9 8.82 -10.53 2.42
N ILE A 10 9.49 -11.05 3.45
CA ILE A 10 8.98 -12.17 4.23
C ILE A 10 8.22 -11.52 5.39
N THR A 11 6.90 -11.40 5.25
CA THR A 11 6.02 -10.91 6.32
C THR A 11 5.42 -12.09 7.05
N ARG A 12 5.39 -12.03 8.38
CA ARG A 12 4.60 -12.95 9.21
C ARG A 12 3.13 -12.83 8.84
N LEU A 13 2.49 -13.98 8.68
CA LEU A 13 1.10 -14.06 8.22
C LEU A 13 0.15 -14.32 9.38
N ALA A 14 -1.07 -13.80 9.20
CA ALA A 14 -2.22 -14.18 9.99
C ALA A 14 -2.75 -15.56 9.54
N PRO A 15 -3.36 -16.35 10.45
CA PRO A 15 -3.76 -16.00 11.81
C PRO A 15 -2.68 -16.18 12.88
N GLU A 16 -1.57 -16.84 12.58
CA GLU A 16 -0.49 -17.11 13.55
C GLU A 16 0.09 -15.82 14.12
N ASN A 17 0.17 -14.79 13.27
CA ASN A 17 0.63 -13.46 13.63
C ASN A 17 -0.36 -12.42 13.09
N ARG A 18 -1.40 -12.12 13.88
CA ARG A 18 -2.37 -11.03 13.59
C ARG A 18 -1.65 -9.67 13.50
N LEU A 19 -2.34 -8.66 12.97
CA LEU A 19 -1.86 -7.29 13.02
C LEU A 19 -1.52 -6.92 14.48
N PRO A 20 -0.41 -6.18 14.73
CA PRO A 20 0.39 -5.42 13.76
C PRO A 20 1.56 -6.17 13.09
N ALA A 21 1.74 -7.49 13.27
CA ALA A 21 2.97 -8.18 12.92
C ALA A 21 3.48 -7.94 11.48
N ALA A 22 2.60 -7.99 10.48
CA ALA A 22 2.98 -7.74 9.08
C ALA A 22 3.45 -6.29 8.82
N ILE A 23 2.89 -5.32 9.55
CA ILE A 23 3.30 -3.89 9.45
C ILE A 23 4.65 -3.70 10.13
N GLU A 24 4.87 -4.34 11.27
CA GLU A 24 6.17 -4.35 11.95
C GLU A 24 7.26 -4.93 11.04
N ASP A 25 6.97 -6.03 10.35
CA ASP A 25 7.91 -6.64 9.42
C ASP A 25 8.24 -5.71 8.24
N GLY A 26 7.24 -5.00 7.70
CA GLY A 26 7.46 -3.95 6.70
C GLY A 26 8.38 -2.83 7.21
N PHE A 27 8.20 -2.40 8.46
CA PHE A 27 9.06 -1.39 9.07
C PHE A 27 10.48 -1.92 9.31
N MET A 28 10.62 -3.16 9.75
CA MET A 28 11.91 -3.82 9.94
C MET A 28 12.65 -4.01 8.60
N ALA A 29 11.94 -4.27 7.50
CA ALA A 29 12.54 -4.30 6.17
C ALA A 29 13.14 -2.92 5.79
N MET A 30 12.45 -1.83 6.11
CA MET A 30 12.98 -0.47 5.90
C MET A 30 14.19 -0.16 6.80
N LYS A 31 14.20 -0.65 8.04
CA LYS A 31 15.36 -0.55 8.93
C LYS A 31 16.53 -1.40 8.47
N TRP A 32 16.27 -2.58 7.90
CA TRP A 32 17.29 -3.39 7.26
C TRP A 32 17.87 -2.65 6.04
N LEU A 33 17.03 -2.04 5.20
CA LEU A 33 17.47 -1.24 4.06
C LEU A 33 18.38 -0.07 4.50
N GLN A 34 18.01 0.62 5.59
CA GLN A 34 18.84 1.65 6.21
C GLN A 34 20.21 1.09 6.65
N SER A 35 20.24 -0.12 7.24
CA SER A 35 21.50 -0.73 7.66
C SER A 35 22.39 -1.09 6.47
N GLN A 36 21.83 -1.50 5.33
CA GLN A 36 22.58 -1.70 4.09
C GLN A 36 23.16 -0.38 3.58
N ALA A 37 22.37 0.70 3.58
CA ALA A 37 22.83 2.01 3.11
C ALA A 37 23.97 2.61 3.96
N LEU A 38 24.07 2.20 5.23
CA LEU A 38 25.10 2.64 6.17
C LEU A 38 26.30 1.70 6.27
N ALA A 39 26.22 0.49 5.71
CA ALA A 39 27.25 -0.53 5.91
C ALA A 39 28.52 -0.22 5.10
N ASN A 40 29.68 -0.49 5.71
CA ASN A 40 30.97 -0.42 5.02
C ASN A 40 31.16 -1.54 3.99
N ASN A 41 30.47 -2.66 4.18
CA ASN A 41 30.46 -3.81 3.26
C ASN A 41 29.00 -4.28 3.07
N PRO A 42 28.21 -3.52 2.30
CA PRO A 42 26.80 -3.82 2.09
C PRO A 42 26.64 -5.01 1.13
N ASP A 43 25.43 -5.59 1.07
CA ASP A 43 25.13 -6.63 0.10
C ASP A 43 25.31 -6.10 -1.34
N PRO A 44 26.26 -6.63 -2.14
CA PRO A 44 26.55 -6.13 -3.48
C PRO A 44 25.34 -6.16 -4.41
N TRP A 45 24.43 -7.13 -4.22
CA TRP A 45 23.22 -7.23 -5.04
C TRP A 45 22.37 -5.96 -4.96
N LEU A 46 22.40 -5.27 -3.82
CA LEU A 46 21.60 -4.07 -3.60
C LEU A 46 22.37 -2.81 -3.98
N THR A 47 23.65 -2.69 -3.61
CA THR A 47 24.40 -1.44 -3.80
C THR A 47 24.90 -1.20 -5.20
N ASP A 48 25.01 -2.24 -6.02
CA ASP A 48 25.36 -2.08 -7.44
C ASP A 48 24.22 -1.47 -8.27
N VAL A 49 22.98 -1.51 -7.77
CA VAL A 49 21.78 -1.18 -8.56
C VAL A 49 20.79 -0.24 -7.88
N ALA A 50 20.82 -0.08 -6.54
CA ALA A 50 19.86 0.73 -5.80
C ALA A 50 20.41 2.12 -5.44
N ASP A 51 19.58 3.14 -5.66
CA ASP A 51 19.80 4.50 -5.15
C ASP A 51 18.95 4.68 -3.88
N PHE A 52 19.59 4.66 -2.71
CA PHE A 52 18.92 4.81 -1.42
C PHE A 52 18.23 6.17 -1.23
N SER A 53 18.57 7.19 -2.04
CA SER A 53 17.88 8.48 -2.03
C SER A 53 16.58 8.50 -2.86
N LYS A 54 16.27 7.39 -3.56
CA LYS A 54 15.13 7.25 -4.47
C LYS A 54 14.31 5.98 -4.22
N VAL A 55 13.90 5.76 -2.97
CA VAL A 55 13.15 4.55 -2.60
C VAL A 55 11.65 4.77 -2.78
N PHE A 56 10.96 3.77 -3.35
CA PHE A 56 9.51 3.73 -3.45
C PHE A 56 8.99 2.48 -2.75
N ILE A 57 7.86 2.61 -2.05
CA ILE A 57 7.21 1.47 -1.37
C ILE A 57 5.93 1.13 -2.14
N SER A 58 5.83 -0.10 -2.61
CA SER A 58 4.65 -0.59 -3.33
C SER A 58 4.07 -1.79 -2.61
N GLY A 59 2.75 -1.93 -2.67
CA GLY A 59 2.08 -3.13 -2.17
C GLY A 59 0.68 -3.29 -2.76
N ASP A 60 0.29 -4.54 -2.97
CA ASP A 60 -1.02 -4.91 -3.46
C ASP A 60 -1.93 -5.46 -2.37
N SER A 61 -3.23 -5.14 -2.41
CA SER A 61 -4.21 -5.64 -1.46
C SER A 61 -3.78 -5.35 -0.01
N ALA A 62 -3.57 -6.38 0.81
CA ALA A 62 -3.03 -6.26 2.17
C ALA A 62 -1.66 -5.54 2.19
N GLY A 63 -0.81 -5.74 1.18
CA GLY A 63 0.42 -4.99 0.98
C GLY A 63 0.19 -3.49 0.77
N GLY A 64 -0.91 -3.11 0.11
CA GLY A 64 -1.30 -1.70 -0.03
C GLY A 64 -1.72 -1.09 1.32
N ASN A 65 -2.36 -1.86 2.19
CA ASN A 65 -2.63 -1.44 3.56
C ASN A 65 -1.32 -1.28 4.38
N ILE A 66 -0.38 -2.22 4.24
CA ILE A 66 0.94 -2.13 4.89
C ILE A 66 1.69 -0.88 4.40
N ALA A 67 1.75 -0.67 3.09
CA ALA A 67 2.42 0.50 2.49
C ALA A 67 1.80 1.83 2.98
N HIS A 68 0.47 1.90 3.13
CA HIS A 68 -0.18 3.05 3.77
C HIS A 68 0.31 3.26 5.22
N ASN A 69 0.30 2.20 6.04
CA ASN A 69 0.73 2.31 7.43
C ASN A 69 2.21 2.73 7.53
N LEU A 70 3.07 2.25 6.62
CA LEU A 70 4.45 2.71 6.52
C LEU A 70 4.53 4.19 6.12
N ALA A 71 3.69 4.68 5.21
CA ALA A 71 3.64 6.10 4.87
C ALA A 71 3.31 6.99 6.07
N VAL A 72 2.34 6.56 6.89
CA VAL A 72 1.96 7.29 8.11
C VAL A 72 3.03 7.22 9.18
N GLN A 73 3.69 6.06 9.33
CA GLN A 73 4.70 5.83 10.37
C GLN A 73 6.03 6.51 10.05
N LEU A 74 6.49 6.44 8.80
CA LEU A 74 7.76 7.05 8.36
C LEU A 74 7.63 8.57 8.18
N GLY A 75 6.44 9.04 7.80
CA GLY A 75 6.20 10.44 7.48
C GLY A 75 6.97 10.89 6.24
N ALA A 76 6.70 12.13 5.80
CA ALA A 76 7.31 12.70 4.61
C ALA A 76 8.85 12.73 4.69
N GLY A 77 9.50 12.22 3.65
CA GLY A 77 10.95 12.17 3.49
C GLY A 77 11.67 11.15 4.39
N SER A 78 10.93 10.36 5.17
CA SER A 78 11.46 9.29 6.02
C SER A 78 12.73 9.68 6.79
N LEU A 79 12.73 10.84 7.47
CA LEU A 79 13.95 11.44 8.04
C LEU A 79 14.69 10.52 9.01
N ASP A 80 13.97 9.70 9.78
CA ASP A 80 14.53 8.72 10.72
C ASP A 80 15.18 7.50 10.04
N LEU A 81 15.08 7.40 8.71
CA LEU A 81 15.70 6.39 7.87
C LEU A 81 16.92 6.89 7.08
N ALA A 82 17.34 8.14 7.25
CA ALA A 82 18.52 8.66 6.56
C ALA A 82 19.72 7.68 6.64
N PRO A 83 20.43 7.42 5.52
CA PRO A 83 20.34 8.11 4.22
C PRO A 83 19.24 7.59 3.28
N VAL A 84 18.39 6.65 3.71
CA VAL A 84 17.26 6.17 2.91
C VAL A 84 16.16 7.23 2.85
N LEU A 85 15.79 7.64 1.64
CA LEU A 85 14.71 8.59 1.38
C LEU A 85 13.60 7.91 0.58
N VAL A 86 12.43 7.78 1.22
CA VAL A 86 11.22 7.36 0.52
C VAL A 86 10.66 8.54 -0.27
N ARG A 87 10.39 8.32 -1.55
CA ARG A 87 9.96 9.32 -2.53
C ARG A 87 8.50 9.21 -2.91
N GLY A 88 7.88 8.07 -2.60
CA GLY A 88 6.46 7.86 -2.81
C GLY A 88 6.01 6.43 -2.53
N TYR A 89 4.70 6.27 -2.53
CA TYR A 89 4.00 5.03 -2.22
C TYR A 89 3.07 4.63 -3.37
N VAL A 90 3.06 3.36 -3.74
CA VAL A 90 2.16 2.81 -4.77
C VAL A 90 1.24 1.78 -4.11
N LEU A 91 -0.03 2.15 -3.94
CA LEU A 91 -1.05 1.34 -3.31
C LEU A 91 -1.93 0.71 -4.38
N LEU A 92 -1.74 -0.58 -4.62
CA LEU A 92 -2.49 -1.32 -5.64
C LEU A 92 -3.67 -2.05 -4.97
N ALA A 93 -4.89 -1.68 -5.32
CA ALA A 93 -6.13 -2.18 -4.72
C ALA A 93 -6.04 -2.29 -3.18
N PRO A 94 -5.70 -1.20 -2.46
CA PRO A 94 -5.36 -1.29 -1.03
C PRO A 94 -6.51 -1.86 -0.20
N PHE A 95 -6.19 -2.86 0.62
CA PHE A 95 -7.15 -3.59 1.45
C PHE A 95 -7.46 -2.83 2.74
N PHE A 96 -8.21 -1.73 2.62
CA PHE A 96 -8.77 -1.01 3.76
C PHE A 96 -10.06 -1.66 4.24
N GLY A 97 -10.36 -1.49 5.53
CA GLY A 97 -11.59 -2.00 6.13
C GLY A 97 -12.43 -0.89 6.77
N GLY A 98 -13.51 -1.32 7.41
CA GLY A 98 -14.38 -0.51 8.24
C GLY A 98 -15.59 -1.34 8.67
N THR A 99 -16.25 -0.96 9.76
CA THR A 99 -17.45 -1.69 10.22
C THR A 99 -18.68 -1.37 9.36
N VAL A 100 -18.72 -0.17 8.78
CA VAL A 100 -19.76 0.26 7.83
C VAL A 100 -19.33 -0.11 6.42
N LEU A 101 -20.15 -0.90 5.73
CA LEU A 101 -19.92 -1.26 4.34
C LEU A 101 -20.07 -0.05 3.42
N THR A 102 -19.15 0.06 2.47
CA THR A 102 -19.29 0.94 1.31
C THR A 102 -20.35 0.39 0.35
N ARG A 103 -20.73 1.21 -0.64
CA ARG A 103 -21.71 0.80 -1.65
C ARG A 103 -21.18 -0.38 -2.47
N SER A 104 -19.93 -0.35 -2.91
CA SER A 104 -19.31 -1.45 -3.66
C SER A 104 -19.22 -2.75 -2.85
N GLU A 105 -18.99 -2.69 -1.54
CA GLU A 105 -19.01 -3.88 -0.67
C GLU A 105 -20.43 -4.43 -0.46
N ALA A 106 -21.44 -3.56 -0.34
CA ALA A 106 -22.82 -3.96 -0.06
C ALA A 106 -23.58 -4.45 -1.31
N GLU A 107 -23.35 -3.82 -2.46
CA GLU A 107 -24.06 -4.07 -3.73
C GLU A 107 -23.22 -4.88 -4.73
N GLY A 108 -21.95 -5.16 -4.42
CA GLY A 108 -21.02 -5.85 -5.31
C GLY A 108 -21.43 -7.30 -5.65
N PRO A 109 -20.89 -7.85 -6.75
CA PRO A 109 -21.19 -9.23 -7.16
C PRO A 109 -20.74 -10.23 -6.10
N LYS A 110 -21.63 -11.16 -5.72
CA LYS A 110 -21.35 -12.19 -4.71
C LYS A 110 -20.30 -13.22 -5.16
N ASP A 111 -20.19 -13.39 -6.47
CA ASP A 111 -19.26 -14.26 -7.17
C ASP A 111 -18.00 -13.52 -7.66
N ALA A 112 -17.77 -12.29 -7.19
CA ALA A 112 -16.51 -11.59 -7.41
C ALA A 112 -15.33 -12.43 -6.92
N PHE A 113 -14.18 -12.30 -7.61
CA PHE A 113 -12.93 -12.94 -7.19
C PHE A 113 -12.57 -12.65 -5.72
N LEU A 114 -12.65 -11.37 -5.33
CA LEU A 114 -12.66 -10.95 -3.93
C LEU A 114 -14.09 -10.56 -3.54
N ASN A 115 -14.83 -11.48 -2.93
CA ASN A 115 -16.20 -11.23 -2.46
C ASN A 115 -16.24 -10.90 -0.95
N LEU A 116 -17.43 -10.51 -0.47
CA LEU A 116 -17.62 -10.11 0.93
C LEU A 116 -17.32 -11.23 1.93
N GLU A 117 -17.59 -12.50 1.59
CA GLU A 117 -17.28 -13.64 2.47
C GLU A 117 -15.77 -13.79 2.68
N LEU A 118 -14.99 -13.65 1.59
CA LEU A 118 -13.54 -13.68 1.63
C LEU A 118 -12.98 -12.48 2.40
N ILE A 119 -13.50 -11.27 2.16
CA ILE A 119 -13.09 -10.06 2.89
C ILE A 119 -13.29 -10.24 4.39
N ASP A 120 -14.49 -10.67 4.79
CA ASP A 120 -14.87 -10.92 6.19
C ASP A 120 -14.02 -12.04 6.82
N ARG A 121 -13.71 -13.10 6.06
CA ARG A 121 -12.77 -14.16 6.49
C ARG A 121 -11.35 -13.62 6.70
N PHE A 122 -10.80 -12.84 5.77
CA PHE A 122 -9.47 -12.25 5.90
C PHE A 122 -9.39 -11.33 7.13
N TRP A 123 -10.43 -10.51 7.37
CA TRP A 123 -10.47 -9.67 8.56
C TRP A 123 -10.55 -10.48 9.85
N ARG A 124 -11.41 -11.50 9.95
CA ARG A 124 -11.47 -12.38 11.14
C ARG A 124 -10.13 -13.00 11.50
N LEU A 125 -9.33 -13.35 10.50
CA LEU A 125 -8.01 -13.96 10.70
C LEU A 125 -6.95 -12.93 11.08
N SER A 126 -7.06 -11.69 10.58
CA SER A 126 -5.96 -10.70 10.63
C SER A 126 -6.13 -9.60 11.68
N VAL A 127 -7.37 -9.22 12.01
CA VAL A 127 -7.68 -8.16 13.00
C VAL A 127 -7.09 -8.54 14.37
N PRO A 128 -6.54 -7.60 15.15
CA PRO A 128 -6.09 -7.89 16.50
C PRO A 128 -7.21 -8.49 17.36
N MET A 129 -6.87 -9.37 18.31
CA MET A 129 -7.87 -10.03 19.13
C MET A 129 -8.71 -9.02 19.94
N GLY A 130 -10.04 -9.11 19.84
CA GLY A 130 -10.97 -8.20 20.52
C GLY A 130 -11.23 -6.88 19.78
N GLU A 131 -10.56 -6.65 18.65
CA GLU A 131 -10.74 -5.45 17.83
C GLU A 131 -11.69 -5.68 16.65
N THR A 132 -12.01 -4.60 15.93
CA THR A 132 -12.87 -4.62 14.74
C THR A 132 -12.13 -4.12 13.52
N THR A 133 -12.80 -4.11 12.37
CA THR A 133 -12.28 -3.50 11.14
C THR A 133 -12.18 -1.97 11.20
N ASP A 134 -12.65 -1.32 12.28
CA ASP A 134 -12.39 0.10 12.56
C ASP A 134 -11.07 0.35 13.31
N HIS A 135 -10.29 -0.70 13.56
CA HIS A 135 -8.95 -0.56 14.12
C HIS A 135 -8.08 0.39 13.26
N PRO A 136 -7.24 1.26 13.87
CA PRO A 136 -6.50 2.31 13.13
C PRO A 136 -5.58 1.80 12.01
N LEU A 137 -5.07 0.57 12.14
CA LEU A 137 -4.21 -0.06 11.12
C LEU A 137 -5.01 -0.57 9.90
N ILE A 138 -6.33 -0.68 10.02
CA ILE A 138 -7.24 -1.29 9.04
C ILE A 138 -8.08 -0.23 8.34
N ASN A 139 -8.67 0.67 9.11
CA ASN A 139 -9.51 1.76 8.63
C ASN A 139 -8.77 3.11 8.78
N PRO A 140 -8.22 3.71 7.72
CA PRO A 140 -7.52 4.99 7.80
C PRO A 140 -8.38 6.15 8.32
N PHE A 141 -9.71 6.03 8.26
CA PHE A 141 -10.67 7.05 8.71
C PHE A 141 -11.66 6.54 9.75
N GLY A 142 -11.28 5.49 10.48
CA GLY A 142 -12.07 4.97 11.58
C GLY A 142 -12.22 5.99 12.72
N PRO A 143 -13.19 5.79 13.62
CA PRO A 143 -13.47 6.70 14.74
C PRO A 143 -12.27 6.90 15.68
N VAL A 144 -11.38 5.92 15.74
CA VAL A 144 -10.17 5.91 16.58
C VAL A 144 -8.88 6.14 15.79
N SER A 145 -8.98 6.36 14.46
CA SER A 145 -7.82 6.52 13.59
C SER A 145 -7.20 7.90 13.72
N ARG A 146 -5.89 7.96 13.46
CA ARG A 146 -5.14 9.21 13.46
C ARG A 146 -5.72 10.17 12.42
N ARG A 147 -5.78 11.46 12.75
CA ARG A 147 -6.18 12.51 11.80
C ARG A 147 -5.13 12.68 10.72
N LEU A 148 -5.31 12.00 9.59
CA LEU A 148 -4.37 12.02 8.47
C LEU A 148 -4.20 13.42 7.86
N GLU A 149 -5.16 14.33 8.02
CA GLU A 149 -5.02 15.75 7.66
C GLU A 149 -3.72 16.36 8.20
N GLN A 150 -3.38 16.06 9.46
CA GLN A 150 -2.20 16.60 10.16
C GLN A 150 -0.90 15.84 9.86
N VAL A 151 -0.95 14.77 9.06
CA VAL A 151 0.20 13.94 8.72
C VAL A 151 0.77 14.39 7.38
N ASN A 152 2.04 14.77 7.35
CA ASN A 152 2.76 14.99 6.10
C ASN A 152 3.08 13.62 5.48
N LEU A 153 2.63 13.42 4.24
CA LEU A 153 2.85 12.19 3.48
C LEU A 153 3.62 12.52 2.20
N ASP A 154 4.51 11.63 1.81
CA ASP A 154 5.08 11.62 0.46
C ASP A 154 3.99 11.31 -0.58
N PRO A 155 4.26 11.58 -1.88
CA PRO A 155 3.34 11.26 -2.96
C PRO A 155 2.79 9.83 -2.88
N ILE A 156 1.48 9.66 -3.12
CA ILE A 156 0.84 8.34 -3.14
C ILE A 156 0.07 8.14 -4.44
N LEU A 157 0.37 7.05 -5.15
CA LEU A 157 -0.45 6.53 -6.25
C LEU A 157 -1.41 5.47 -5.69
N VAL A 158 -2.70 5.67 -5.86
CA VAL A 158 -3.75 4.71 -5.49
C VAL A 158 -4.37 4.16 -6.78
N VAL A 159 -4.33 2.85 -6.95
CA VAL A 159 -4.89 2.18 -8.12
C VAL A 159 -5.97 1.21 -7.68
N VAL A 160 -7.12 1.19 -8.35
CA VAL A 160 -8.19 0.21 -8.09
C VAL A 160 -8.77 -0.32 -9.40
N GLY A 161 -9.39 -1.51 -9.32
CA GLY A 161 -10.24 -2.01 -10.40
C GLY A 161 -11.66 -1.47 -10.26
N GLY A 162 -12.31 -1.10 -11.37
CA GLY A 162 -13.67 -0.57 -11.37
C GLY A 162 -14.75 -1.59 -10.96
N SER A 163 -14.42 -2.89 -11.00
CA SER A 163 -15.27 -3.99 -10.54
C SER A 163 -14.81 -4.57 -9.18
N ASP A 164 -13.86 -3.93 -8.51
CA ASP A 164 -13.38 -4.33 -7.19
C ASP A 164 -14.39 -3.92 -6.10
N LEU A 165 -14.69 -4.82 -5.16
CA LEU A 165 -15.54 -4.52 -4.00
C LEU A 165 -14.91 -3.46 -3.09
N LEU A 166 -13.59 -3.33 -3.05
CA LEU A 166 -12.88 -2.35 -2.23
C LEU A 166 -12.63 -1.01 -2.92
N LYS A 167 -13.10 -0.84 -4.16
CA LYS A 167 -12.85 0.38 -4.95
C LYS A 167 -13.32 1.65 -4.23
N ASP A 168 -14.47 1.61 -3.56
CA ASP A 168 -15.03 2.78 -2.89
C ASP A 168 -14.17 3.20 -1.70
N ARG A 169 -13.55 2.25 -0.98
CA ARG A 169 -12.59 2.56 0.09
C ARG A 169 -11.32 3.20 -0.45
N GLY A 170 -10.77 2.66 -1.54
CA GLY A 170 -9.61 3.26 -2.21
C GLY A 170 -9.89 4.66 -2.76
N LYS A 171 -11.09 4.86 -3.34
CA LYS A 171 -11.56 6.15 -3.84
C LYS A 171 -11.74 7.16 -2.72
N GLU A 172 -12.46 6.80 -1.66
CA GLU A 172 -12.67 7.66 -0.49
C GLU A 172 -11.33 8.08 0.13
N TYR A 173 -10.39 7.13 0.24
CA TYR A 173 -9.03 7.40 0.69
C TYR A 173 -8.33 8.45 -0.18
N ALA A 174 -8.33 8.28 -1.49
CA ALA A 174 -7.69 9.23 -2.36
C ALA A 174 -8.37 10.62 -2.32
N GLU A 175 -9.70 10.67 -2.35
CA GLU A 175 -10.46 11.92 -2.34
C GLU A 175 -10.27 12.72 -1.05
N ARG A 176 -10.37 12.07 0.12
CA ARG A 176 -10.15 12.75 1.41
C ARG A 176 -8.75 13.33 1.52
N LEU A 177 -7.73 12.56 1.13
CA LEU A 177 -6.34 13.04 1.18
C LEU A 177 -6.06 14.17 0.18
N LYS A 178 -6.64 14.12 -1.04
CA LYS A 178 -6.57 15.24 -2.01
C LYS A 178 -7.22 16.50 -1.46
N ASN A 179 -8.38 16.38 -0.82
CA ASN A 179 -9.08 17.51 -0.22
C ASN A 179 -8.28 18.18 0.90
N TRP A 180 -7.39 17.44 1.57
CA TRP A 180 -6.42 17.98 2.52
C TRP A 180 -5.10 18.43 1.89
N GLY A 181 -5.07 18.62 0.56
CA GLY A 181 -3.92 19.16 -0.16
C GLY A 181 -2.74 18.20 -0.32
N LYS A 182 -2.93 16.90 -0.08
CA LYS A 182 -1.85 15.90 -0.22
C LYS A 182 -1.65 15.54 -1.69
N LYS A 183 -0.41 15.18 -2.05
CA LYS A 183 -0.03 14.74 -3.40
C LYS A 183 -0.49 13.31 -3.65
N ILE A 184 -1.73 13.15 -4.10
CA ILE A 184 -2.32 11.85 -4.37
C ILE A 184 -2.70 11.74 -5.83
N GLU A 185 -2.29 10.66 -6.48
CA GLU A 185 -2.80 10.23 -7.78
C GLU A 185 -3.79 9.08 -7.56
N TYR A 186 -4.92 9.11 -8.27
CA TYR A 186 -5.91 8.03 -8.20
C TYR A 186 -6.23 7.57 -9.61
N VAL A 187 -6.16 6.26 -9.83
CA VAL A 187 -6.44 5.63 -11.12
C VAL A 187 -7.40 4.46 -10.89
N GLU A 188 -8.53 4.52 -11.59
CA GLU A 188 -9.49 3.43 -11.66
C GLU A 188 -9.38 2.76 -13.04
N PHE A 189 -9.20 1.44 -13.04
CA PHE A 189 -9.21 0.64 -14.26
C PHE A 189 -10.59 0.05 -14.48
N GLU A 190 -11.35 0.63 -15.41
CA GLU A 190 -12.72 0.23 -15.71
C GLU A 190 -12.83 -1.28 -16.00
N GLY A 191 -13.86 -1.91 -15.42
CA GLY A 191 -14.16 -3.34 -15.59
C GLY A 191 -13.20 -4.30 -14.87
N GLN A 192 -12.04 -3.83 -14.40
CA GLN A 192 -11.04 -4.69 -13.77
C GLN A 192 -11.45 -5.10 -12.35
N GLN A 193 -11.13 -6.34 -11.98
CA GLN A 193 -11.39 -6.90 -10.66
C GLN A 193 -10.23 -6.61 -9.68
N HIS A 194 -10.44 -6.94 -8.41
CA HIS A 194 -9.40 -6.88 -7.39
C HIS A 194 -8.16 -7.69 -7.83
N GLY A 195 -6.97 -7.09 -7.76
CA GLY A 195 -5.72 -7.78 -8.09
C GLY A 195 -5.54 -8.16 -9.57
N PHE A 196 -6.26 -7.52 -10.52
CA PHE A 196 -6.18 -7.85 -11.96
C PHE A 196 -4.74 -7.93 -12.51
N PHE A 197 -3.85 -7.10 -11.98
CA PHE A 197 -2.43 -7.04 -12.35
C PHE A 197 -1.59 -8.21 -11.80
N THR A 198 -2.04 -8.85 -10.71
CA THR A 198 -1.41 -10.07 -10.16
C THR A 198 -1.99 -11.32 -10.83
N ILE A 199 -3.27 -11.30 -11.20
CA ILE A 199 -3.98 -12.42 -11.83
C ILE A 199 -3.52 -12.62 -13.28
N ASP A 200 -3.47 -11.56 -14.07
CA ASP A 200 -2.95 -11.59 -15.44
C ASP A 200 -1.97 -10.41 -15.67
N PRO A 201 -0.69 -10.60 -15.29
CA PRO A 201 0.33 -9.55 -15.42
C PRO A 201 0.66 -9.20 -16.88
N ASN A 202 0.25 -10.02 -17.85
CA ASN A 202 0.49 -9.78 -19.27
C ASN A 202 -0.72 -9.17 -20.00
N SER A 203 -1.83 -8.93 -19.29
CA SER A 203 -3.00 -8.25 -19.81
C SER A 203 -2.70 -6.81 -20.22
N GLU A 204 -3.46 -6.26 -21.17
CA GLU A 204 -3.33 -4.85 -21.57
C GLU A 204 -3.53 -3.87 -20.40
N PRO A 205 -4.52 -4.05 -19.49
CA PRO A 205 -4.64 -3.25 -18.28
C PRO A 205 -3.40 -3.31 -17.39
N ALA A 206 -2.79 -4.48 -17.19
CA ALA A 206 -1.58 -4.62 -16.38
C ALA A 206 -0.38 -3.89 -17.01
N LYS A 207 -0.21 -3.98 -18.34
CA LYS A 207 0.82 -3.22 -19.06
C LYS A 207 0.60 -1.71 -18.95
N ALA A 208 -0.66 -1.26 -19.08
CA ALA A 208 -1.00 0.15 -18.91
C ALA A 208 -0.72 0.64 -17.48
N LEU A 209 -1.02 -0.18 -16.46
CA LEU A 209 -0.63 0.09 -15.07
C LEU A 209 0.88 0.26 -14.90
N MET A 210 1.70 -0.61 -15.51
CA MET A 210 3.15 -0.48 -15.42
C MET A 210 3.67 0.85 -16.01
N VAL A 211 3.04 1.36 -17.07
CA VAL A 211 3.37 2.70 -17.63
C VAL A 211 3.05 3.81 -16.63
N ILE A 212 1.91 3.71 -15.94
CA ILE A 212 1.50 4.68 -14.91
C ILE A 212 2.47 4.66 -13.72
N ILE A 213 2.80 3.47 -13.20
CA ILE A 213 3.76 3.32 -12.08
C ILE A 213 5.11 3.89 -12.48
N LYS A 214 5.59 3.60 -13.70
CA LYS A 214 6.85 4.16 -14.20
C LYS A 214 6.82 5.68 -14.27
N ARG A 215 5.74 6.27 -14.80
CA ARG A 215 5.57 7.73 -14.83
C ARG A 215 5.62 8.31 -13.42
N PHE A 216 4.84 7.74 -12.50
CA PHE A 216 4.78 8.18 -11.12
C PHE A 216 6.15 8.16 -10.44
N ILE A 217 6.93 7.08 -10.63
CA ILE A 217 8.29 6.96 -10.10
C ILE A 217 9.18 8.07 -10.68
N VAL A 218 9.20 8.25 -11.99
CA VAL A 218 10.05 9.25 -12.66
C VAL A 218 9.73 10.67 -12.19
N GLU A 219 8.45 11.02 -12.10
CA GLU A 219 8.00 12.36 -11.68
C GLU A 219 8.34 12.70 -10.23
N ASN A 220 8.49 11.68 -9.37
CA ASN A 220 8.75 11.87 -7.94
C ASN A 220 10.18 11.51 -7.51
N SER A 221 11.06 11.14 -8.45
CA SER A 221 12.45 10.72 -8.19
C SER A 221 13.46 11.86 -8.01
N SER A 222 13.09 13.10 -8.34
CA SER A 222 13.97 14.29 -8.32
C SER A 222 13.93 15.02 -7.00
#